data_AF-A0A2A2GPL6-F1
#
_entry.id   AF-A0A2A2GPL6-F1
#
_cell.length_a   1.000
_cell.length_b   1.000
_cell.length_c   1.000
_cell.angle_alpha   90.00
_cell.angle_beta   90.00
_cell.angle_gamma   90.00
#
_symmetry.space_group_name_H-M   'P 1'
#
loop_
_entity.id
_entity.type
_entity.pdbx_description
1 polymer ?
#
loop_
_entity_poly.entity_id
_entity_poly.type
_entity_poly.pdbx_seq_one_letter_code
_entity_poly.pdbx_strand_id
1 'polypeptide(L)'
;MNSTKTFLKFFAACLYCINVSFALDLALVKENLLKKTREHSGLDIVEEGVGFVENKVFNHKTYVFVIAEVGGYESEVSKFEDFFSCINVLQTDKIIFDYCDKGIMRIQTKGNFWTLQSQSIEYASVESYRHVSYLTFRLINDTFYLHQFSYNNYIFDRICDSIDEQLLVSNIYYRQPRDDPKKENLIPLDFANEALFSEMRDRYCERGLCQEVDWEVVQELRNKGFNCEETDE
;
A
#
# COMPACT_ATOMS: atom_id res chain seq x y z
N MET A 1 70.79 -13.45 -8.83
CA MET A 1 70.20 -12.34 -8.05
C MET A 1 68.72 -12.29 -8.39
N ASN A 2 67.91 -13.07 -7.66
CA ASN A 2 67.05 -12.60 -6.56
C ASN A 2 65.97 -11.63 -7.07
N SER A 3 64.74 -12.14 -7.25
CA SER A 3 63.69 -12.22 -6.21
C SER A 3 63.13 -10.81 -5.97
N THR A 4 61.82 -10.57 -6.00
CA THR A 4 60.89 -11.11 -5.01
C THR A 4 59.45 -10.69 -5.39
N LYS A 5 58.56 -11.69 -5.50
CA LYS A 5 57.17 -11.72 -5.00
C LYS A 5 56.15 -10.72 -5.55
N THR A 6 55.14 -11.22 -6.28
CA THR A 6 53.83 -11.66 -5.73
C THR A 6 52.87 -10.48 -5.66
N PHE A 7 51.88 -10.43 -6.56
CA PHE A 7 50.51 -10.10 -6.19
C PHE A 7 49.56 -10.52 -7.33
N LEU A 8 48.50 -11.24 -6.94
CA LEU A 8 47.29 -11.55 -7.69
C LEU A 8 47.36 -12.53 -8.89
N LYS A 9 47.64 -13.80 -8.56
CA LYS A 9 46.83 -14.91 -9.10
C LYS A 9 45.55 -14.99 -8.28
N PHE A 10 44.44 -14.43 -8.74
CA PHE A 10 43.07 -14.76 -8.32
C PHE A 10 42.04 -14.05 -9.24
N PHE A 11 42.06 -14.36 -10.53
CA PHE A 11 40.97 -13.99 -11.45
C PHE A 11 40.77 -15.08 -12.49
N ALA A 12 40.45 -16.29 -12.02
CA ALA A 12 39.97 -17.38 -12.85
C ALA A 12 39.27 -18.42 -11.98
N ALA A 13 38.03 -18.12 -11.58
CA ALA A 13 36.98 -19.11 -11.25
C ALA A 13 35.77 -18.37 -10.66
N CYS A 14 34.84 -17.93 -11.53
CA CYS A 14 33.39 -17.82 -11.28
C CYS A 14 32.63 -17.14 -12.44
N LEU A 15 33.23 -17.01 -13.63
CA LEU A 15 32.44 -16.97 -14.86
C LEU A 15 32.26 -18.40 -15.33
N TYR A 16 31.14 -19.03 -14.97
CA TYR A 16 30.44 -20.14 -15.64
C TYR A 16 29.56 -20.84 -14.60
N CYS A 17 28.34 -20.31 -14.46
CA CYS A 17 27.08 -20.98 -14.13
C CYS A 17 26.01 -19.92 -13.82
N ILE A 18 25.93 -18.86 -14.63
CA ILE A 18 24.65 -18.15 -14.76
C ILE A 18 23.86 -19.02 -15.72
N ASN A 19 23.08 -19.94 -15.17
CA ASN A 19 21.88 -20.38 -15.87
C ASN A 19 21.17 -19.10 -16.30
N VAL A 20 21.05 -18.89 -17.62
CA VAL A 20 20.14 -17.90 -18.18
C VAL A 20 18.73 -18.44 -17.95
N SER A 21 18.32 -18.43 -16.69
CA SER A 21 16.94 -18.52 -16.25
C SER A 21 16.53 -17.07 -16.03
N PHE A 22 15.40 -16.68 -16.59
CA PHE A 22 14.89 -15.32 -16.66
C PHE A 22 14.75 -14.68 -15.26
N ALA A 23 15.85 -14.23 -14.65
CA ALA A 23 15.78 -13.36 -13.50
C ALA A 23 15.22 -12.03 -13.98
N LEU A 24 13.96 -11.75 -13.62
CA LEU A 24 13.35 -10.45 -13.86
C LEU A 24 14.26 -9.38 -13.24
N ASP A 25 14.81 -8.49 -14.08
CA ASP A 25 15.70 -7.44 -13.62
C ASP A 25 14.92 -6.48 -12.71
N LEU A 26 15.33 -6.36 -11.46
CA LEU A 26 14.67 -5.48 -10.49
C LEU A 26 14.65 -4.02 -10.99
N ALA A 27 15.62 -3.59 -11.78
CA ALA A 27 15.59 -2.27 -12.42
C ALA A 27 14.41 -2.14 -13.40
N LEU A 28 14.19 -3.15 -14.23
CA LEU A 28 13.06 -3.22 -15.16
C LEU A 28 11.72 -3.28 -14.41
N VAL A 29 11.64 -4.01 -13.30
CA VAL A 29 10.44 -4.06 -12.45
C VAL A 29 10.09 -2.68 -11.92
N LYS A 30 11.09 -1.95 -11.41
CA LYS A 30 10.93 -0.58 -10.89
C LYS A 30 10.44 0.37 -11.98
N GLU A 31 11.07 0.32 -13.16
CA GLU A 31 10.71 1.17 -14.29
C GLU A 31 9.27 0.90 -14.76
N ASN A 32 8.91 -0.37 -14.93
CA ASN A 32 7.57 -0.77 -15.35
C ASN A 32 6.51 -0.40 -14.31
N LEU A 33 6.80 -0.59 -13.01
CA LEU A 33 5.88 -0.22 -11.94
C LEU A 33 5.69 1.30 -11.88
N LEU A 34 6.76 2.09 -11.98
CA LEU A 34 6.66 3.55 -12.01
C LEU A 34 5.87 4.03 -13.23
N LYS A 35 6.10 3.44 -14.40
CA LYS A 35 5.29 3.70 -15.60
C LYS A 35 3.81 3.39 -15.38
N LYS A 36 3.48 2.20 -14.83
CA LYS A 36 2.10 1.82 -14.50
C LYS A 36 1.46 2.83 -13.54
N THR A 37 2.21 3.26 -12.52
CA THR A 37 1.75 4.20 -11.49
C THR A 37 1.36 5.55 -12.11
N ARG A 38 2.19 6.09 -13.03
CA ARG A 38 1.87 7.30 -13.79
C ARG A 38 0.61 7.15 -14.65
N GLU A 39 0.49 6.03 -15.36
CA GLU A 39 -0.64 5.78 -16.25
C GLU A 39 -1.97 5.65 -15.50
N HIS A 40 -1.94 5.11 -14.27
CA HIS A 40 -3.15 4.93 -13.45
C HIS A 40 -3.52 6.17 -12.64
N SER A 41 -2.54 7.01 -12.25
CA SER A 41 -2.82 8.13 -11.35
C SER A 41 -3.69 9.20 -11.99
N GLY A 42 -3.49 9.48 -13.29
CA GLY A 42 -4.16 10.58 -13.98
C GLY A 42 -3.79 11.98 -13.46
N LEU A 43 -2.74 12.08 -12.62
CA LEU A 43 -2.29 13.34 -12.01
C LEU A 43 -1.37 14.12 -12.96
N ASP A 44 -1.37 15.44 -12.80
CA ASP A 44 -0.30 16.31 -13.27
C ASP A 44 0.91 16.15 -12.33
N ILE A 45 1.82 15.24 -12.69
CA ILE A 45 2.91 14.75 -11.83
C ILE A 45 3.95 15.84 -11.54
N VAL A 46 4.28 16.02 -10.25
CA VAL A 46 5.37 16.88 -9.77
C VAL A 46 6.48 16.11 -9.04
N GLU A 47 6.13 14.99 -8.41
CA GLU A 47 7.05 14.08 -7.75
C GLU A 47 6.80 12.65 -8.21
N GLU A 48 7.85 11.87 -8.41
CA GLU A 48 7.71 10.44 -8.69
C GLU A 48 8.92 9.67 -8.19
N GLY A 49 8.70 8.40 -7.82
CA GLY A 49 9.81 7.54 -7.43
C GLY A 49 9.39 6.15 -7.02
N VAL A 50 10.39 5.28 -6.91
CA VAL A 50 10.25 4.00 -6.21
C VAL A 50 10.72 4.20 -4.78
N GLY A 51 9.80 4.58 -3.91
CA GLY A 51 10.07 4.94 -2.51
C GLY A 51 10.37 3.76 -1.60
N PHE A 52 10.02 2.53 -1.99
CA PHE A 52 10.14 1.37 -1.11
C PHE A 52 10.51 0.09 -1.87
N VAL A 53 11.60 -0.54 -1.42
CA VAL A 53 12.01 -1.87 -1.85
C VAL A 53 12.44 -2.65 -0.61
N GLU A 54 11.68 -3.68 -0.24
CA GLU A 54 12.02 -4.47 0.94
C GLU A 54 11.93 -5.97 0.67
N ASN A 55 12.90 -6.72 1.20
CA ASN A 55 12.90 -8.17 1.19
C ASN A 55 12.30 -8.67 2.50
N LYS A 56 11.30 -9.55 2.42
CA LYS A 56 10.72 -10.24 3.57
C LYS A 56 10.84 -11.75 3.40
N VAL A 57 11.03 -12.46 4.50
CA VAL A 57 11.11 -13.92 4.49
C VAL A 57 9.86 -14.49 5.15
N PHE A 58 9.14 -15.33 4.43
CA PHE A 58 8.02 -16.10 4.96
C PHE A 58 8.23 -17.58 4.64
N ASN A 59 8.17 -18.44 5.67
CA ASN A 59 8.45 -19.87 5.56
C ASN A 59 9.72 -20.19 4.73
N HIS A 60 10.83 -19.53 5.06
CA HIS A 60 12.14 -19.68 4.38
C HIS A 60 12.17 -19.29 2.89
N LYS A 61 11.10 -18.69 2.35
CA LYS A 61 11.05 -18.12 1.01
C LYS A 61 11.15 -16.60 1.08
N THR A 62 11.95 -16.02 0.21
CA THR A 62 12.11 -14.56 0.09
C THR A 62 11.06 -13.99 -0.85
N TYR A 63 10.47 -12.88 -0.44
CA TYR A 63 9.52 -12.08 -1.20
C TYR A 63 10.04 -10.65 -1.27
N VAL A 64 9.96 -10.03 -2.45
CA VAL A 64 10.40 -8.66 -2.67
C VAL A 64 9.17 -7.78 -2.85
N PHE A 65 9.02 -6.77 -2.00
CA PHE A 65 7.96 -5.79 -2.07
C PHE A 65 8.54 -4.53 -2.72
N VAL A 66 7.91 -4.05 -3.78
CA VAL A 66 8.33 -2.85 -4.52
C VAL A 66 7.13 -1.92 -4.59
N ILE A 67 7.24 -0.70 -4.06
CA ILE A 67 6.20 0.34 -4.17
C ILE A 67 6.77 1.49 -4.99
N ALA A 68 6.02 1.91 -6.00
CA ALA A 68 6.23 3.16 -6.70
C ALA A 68 5.11 4.13 -6.37
N GLU A 69 5.45 5.40 -6.28
CA GLU A 69 4.57 6.48 -5.85
C GLU A 69 4.74 7.66 -6.80
N VAL A 70 3.64 8.34 -7.09
CA VAL A 70 3.62 9.62 -7.81
C VAL A 70 2.83 10.63 -6.99
N GLY A 71 3.37 11.83 -6.86
CA GLY A 71 2.75 13.01 -6.26
C GLY A 71 2.44 14.03 -7.35
N GLY A 72 1.27 14.65 -7.29
CA GLY A 72 0.82 15.56 -8.34
C GLY A 72 -0.49 16.25 -8.00
N TYR A 73 -1.03 16.98 -8.96
CA TYR A 73 -2.32 17.64 -8.81
C TYR A 73 -3.38 16.94 -9.66
N GLU A 74 -4.62 16.83 -9.17
CA GLU A 74 -5.75 16.34 -9.97
C GLU A 74 -6.08 17.30 -11.15
N SER A 75 -5.71 18.57 -11.04
CA SER A 75 -5.71 19.55 -12.13
C SER A 75 -4.77 20.72 -11.81
N GLU A 76 -4.31 21.46 -12.82
CA GLU A 76 -3.53 22.71 -12.65
C GLU A 76 -4.19 23.77 -11.73
N VAL A 77 -5.50 23.65 -11.48
CA VAL A 77 -6.26 24.56 -10.60
C VAL A 77 -6.31 24.06 -9.15
N SER A 78 -6.12 22.75 -8.93
CA SER A 78 -6.00 22.18 -7.58
C SER A 78 -4.72 22.68 -6.93
N LYS A 79 -4.83 23.16 -5.69
CA LYS A 79 -3.66 23.57 -4.87
C LYS A 79 -3.20 22.48 -3.91
N PHE A 80 -3.81 21.30 -3.96
CA PHE A 80 -3.51 20.20 -3.06
C PHE A 80 -2.83 19.09 -3.82
N GLU A 81 -1.63 18.77 -3.37
CA GLU A 81 -0.88 17.63 -3.84
C GLU A 81 -1.58 16.35 -3.36
N ASP A 82 -1.83 15.48 -4.32
CA ASP A 82 -2.38 14.15 -4.14
C ASP A 82 -1.31 13.12 -4.45
N PHE A 83 -1.47 11.93 -3.88
CA PHE A 83 -0.54 10.83 -4.06
C PHE A 83 -1.26 9.63 -4.64
N PHE A 84 -0.55 8.88 -5.47
CA PHE A 84 -1.02 7.60 -5.99
C PHE A 84 0.12 6.61 -5.98
N SER A 85 -0.15 5.40 -5.49
CA SER A 85 0.89 4.38 -5.32
C SER A 85 0.46 3.06 -5.94
N CYS A 86 1.43 2.36 -6.50
CA CYS A 86 1.27 0.98 -6.94
C CYS A 86 2.33 0.11 -6.27
N ILE A 87 1.96 -1.13 -5.99
CA ILE A 87 2.83 -2.16 -5.44
C ILE A 87 2.94 -3.36 -6.39
N ASN A 88 4.15 -3.92 -6.47
CA ASN A 88 4.38 -5.29 -6.91
C ASN A 88 4.97 -6.11 -5.77
N VAL A 89 4.48 -7.33 -5.58
CA VAL A 89 5.12 -8.35 -4.73
C VAL A 89 5.67 -9.43 -5.63
N LEU A 90 6.96 -9.72 -5.47
CA LEU A 90 7.66 -10.73 -6.23
C LEU A 90 7.99 -11.92 -5.34
N GLN A 91 7.83 -13.11 -5.89
CA GLN A 91 8.45 -14.33 -5.39
C GLN A 91 9.39 -14.81 -6.49
N THR A 92 10.66 -15.01 -6.14
CA THR A 92 11.74 -15.22 -7.11
C THR A 92 11.78 -14.10 -8.16
N ASP A 93 11.41 -14.42 -9.39
CA ASP A 93 11.40 -13.64 -10.62
C ASP A 93 9.96 -13.36 -11.12
N LYS A 94 8.94 -13.78 -10.37
CA LYS A 94 7.54 -13.63 -10.77
C LYS A 94 6.83 -12.59 -9.89
N ILE A 95 6.14 -11.66 -10.51
CA ILE A 95 5.14 -10.82 -9.84
C ILE A 95 3.95 -11.70 -9.47
N ILE A 96 3.68 -11.84 -8.17
CA ILE A 96 2.61 -12.67 -7.62
C ILE A 96 1.44 -11.83 -7.08
N PHE A 97 1.60 -10.52 -7.01
CA PHE A 97 0.58 -9.56 -6.64
C PHE A 97 0.93 -8.20 -7.20
N ASP A 98 -0.07 -7.52 -7.75
CA ASP A 98 0.00 -6.14 -8.17
C ASP A 98 -1.27 -5.41 -7.76
N TYR A 99 -1.11 -4.21 -7.22
CA TYR A 99 -2.24 -3.40 -6.77
C TYR A 99 -1.89 -1.92 -6.83
N CYS A 100 -2.87 -1.08 -7.14
CA CYS A 100 -2.74 0.35 -7.18
C CYS A 100 -3.88 0.96 -6.38
N ASP A 101 -3.61 2.07 -5.69
CA ASP A 101 -4.61 2.77 -4.89
C ASP A 101 -4.23 4.24 -4.74
N LYS A 102 -5.23 5.06 -4.42
CA LYS A 102 -5.01 6.46 -4.06
C LYS A 102 -4.28 6.51 -2.71
N GLY A 103 -3.31 7.41 -2.62
CA GLY A 103 -2.53 7.67 -1.42
C GLY A 103 -1.23 6.88 -1.31
N ILE A 104 -0.52 7.12 -0.21
CA ILE A 104 0.78 6.53 0.10
C ILE A 104 0.60 5.10 0.62
N MET A 105 1.44 4.19 0.15
CA MET A 105 1.38 2.78 0.52
C MET A 105 2.48 2.39 1.53
N ARG A 106 2.13 1.58 2.51
CA ARG A 106 3.07 1.04 3.51
C ARG A 106 2.83 -0.45 3.75
N ILE A 107 3.92 -1.19 3.96
CA ILE A 107 3.88 -2.61 4.29
C ILE A 107 4.21 -2.83 5.76
N GLN A 108 3.41 -3.67 6.41
CA GLN A 108 3.66 -4.17 7.75
C GLN A 108 3.67 -5.70 7.74
N THR A 109 4.54 -6.31 8.53
CA THR A 109 4.65 -7.79 8.62
C THR A 109 4.60 -8.25 10.06
N LYS A 110 3.85 -9.32 10.34
CA LYS A 110 3.75 -9.92 11.67
C LYS A 110 3.53 -11.43 11.57
N GLY A 111 4.55 -12.21 11.91
CA GLY A 111 4.50 -13.68 11.78
C GLY A 111 4.20 -14.10 10.35
N ASN A 112 3.13 -14.89 10.15
CA ASN A 112 2.70 -15.36 8.83
C ASN A 112 1.80 -14.36 8.10
N PHE A 113 1.75 -13.10 8.53
CA PHE A 113 0.89 -12.07 7.96
C PHE A 113 1.71 -10.93 7.39
N TRP A 114 1.20 -10.35 6.31
CA TRP A 114 1.57 -9.01 5.88
C TRP A 114 0.32 -8.20 5.58
N THR A 115 0.43 -6.88 5.76
CA THR A 115 -0.63 -5.92 5.52
C THR A 115 -0.10 -4.82 4.61
N LEU A 116 -0.82 -4.55 3.53
CA LEU A 116 -0.71 -3.31 2.78
C LEU A 116 -1.69 -2.30 3.36
N GLN A 117 -1.16 -1.15 3.76
CA GLN A 117 -1.93 0.01 4.17
C GLN A 117 -1.80 1.05 3.06
N SER A 118 -2.92 1.49 2.47
CA SER A 118 -2.95 2.69 1.61
C SER A 118 -3.57 3.83 2.38
N GLN A 119 -2.97 5.02 2.30
CA GLN A 119 -3.44 6.21 3.02
C GLN A 119 -3.51 7.40 2.09
N SER A 120 -4.71 7.93 1.85
CA SER A 120 -4.93 9.19 1.15
C SER A 120 -5.51 10.25 2.09
N ILE A 121 -5.27 11.51 1.73
CA ILE A 121 -5.83 12.66 2.44
C ILE A 121 -6.65 13.45 1.44
N GLU A 122 -7.89 13.75 1.79
CA GLU A 122 -8.74 14.68 1.07
C GLU A 122 -8.80 15.99 1.85
N TYR A 123 -8.22 17.05 1.28
CA TYR A 123 -8.21 18.37 1.89
C TYR A 123 -9.45 19.16 1.46
N ALA A 124 -10.30 19.54 2.41
CA ALA A 124 -11.31 20.58 2.21
C ALA A 124 -10.90 21.89 2.91
N SER A 125 -11.62 22.97 2.60
CA SER A 125 -11.32 24.33 3.10
C SER A 125 -11.44 24.47 4.62
N VAL A 126 -12.17 23.57 5.27
CA VAL A 126 -12.41 23.58 6.72
C VAL A 126 -12.14 22.22 7.36
N GLU A 127 -12.23 21.12 6.60
CA GLU A 127 -12.19 19.74 7.11
C GLU A 127 -11.20 18.93 6.27
N SER A 128 -10.34 18.14 6.89
CA SER A 128 -9.50 17.19 6.15
C SER A 128 -9.85 15.77 6.54
N TYR A 129 -9.99 14.93 5.53
CA TYR A 129 -10.29 13.51 5.70
C TYR A 129 -9.05 12.72 5.44
N ARG A 130 -8.86 11.70 6.25
CA ARG A 130 -7.87 10.67 5.94
C ARG A 130 -8.57 9.35 5.75
N HIS A 131 -8.33 8.78 4.59
CA HIS A 131 -8.82 7.47 4.21
C HIS A 131 -7.70 6.47 4.38
N VAL A 132 -7.99 5.35 5.04
CA VAL A 132 -7.00 4.29 5.21
C VAL A 132 -7.61 2.95 4.84
N SER A 133 -7.09 2.33 3.78
CA SER A 133 -7.43 0.96 3.39
C SER A 133 -6.40 -0.01 3.96
N TYR A 134 -6.85 -1.21 4.34
CA TYR A 134 -5.99 -2.28 4.83
C TYR A 134 -6.31 -3.57 4.10
N LEU A 135 -5.31 -4.12 3.40
CA LEU A 135 -5.32 -5.45 2.81
C LEU A 135 -4.35 -6.35 3.56
N THR A 136 -4.87 -7.23 4.41
CA THR A 136 -4.06 -8.18 5.17
C THR A 136 -4.13 -9.55 4.54
N PHE A 137 -2.96 -10.15 4.29
CA PHE A 137 -2.81 -11.50 3.78
C PHE A 137 -2.14 -12.39 4.81
N ARG A 138 -2.53 -13.67 4.81
CA ARG A 138 -1.97 -14.71 5.68
C ARG A 138 -1.38 -15.83 4.84
N LEU A 139 -0.17 -16.27 5.19
CA LEU A 139 0.43 -17.47 4.62
C LEU A 139 -0.20 -18.72 5.24
N ILE A 140 -0.72 -19.61 4.40
CA ILE A 140 -1.21 -20.94 4.76
C ILE A 140 -0.66 -21.92 3.72
N ASN A 141 0.11 -22.92 4.16
CA ASN A 141 0.69 -23.94 3.28
C ASN A 141 1.36 -23.36 2.02
N ASP A 142 2.24 -22.37 2.21
CA ASP A 142 2.99 -21.66 1.15
C ASP A 142 2.19 -20.75 0.20
N THR A 143 0.88 -20.59 0.43
CA THR A 143 0.05 -19.67 -0.35
C THR A 143 -0.45 -18.54 0.54
N PHE A 144 -0.37 -17.30 0.03
CA PHE A 144 -0.98 -16.16 0.70
C PHE A 144 -2.47 -16.11 0.34
N TYR A 145 -3.30 -15.93 1.36
CA TYR A 145 -4.74 -15.74 1.22
C TYR A 145 -5.14 -14.43 1.87
N LEU A 146 -6.11 -13.73 1.26
CA LEU A 146 -6.74 -12.56 1.87
C LEU A 146 -7.30 -12.99 3.23
N HIS A 147 -6.87 -12.31 4.27
CA HIS A 147 -7.28 -12.53 5.64
C HIS A 147 -8.27 -11.45 6.09
N GLN A 148 -8.02 -10.19 5.68
CA GLN A 148 -8.89 -9.06 5.97
C GLN A 148 -8.79 -8.01 4.86
N PHE A 149 -9.93 -7.43 4.51
CA PHE A 149 -10.02 -6.17 3.78
C PHE A 149 -10.92 -5.21 4.57
N SER A 150 -10.37 -4.06 4.95
CA SER A 150 -11.09 -3.03 5.69
C SER A 150 -10.71 -1.63 5.25
N TYR A 151 -11.57 -0.67 5.57
CA TYR A 151 -11.40 0.73 5.23
C TYR A 151 -11.89 1.61 6.37
N ASN A 152 -11.07 2.61 6.72
CA ASN A 152 -11.34 3.53 7.81
C ASN A 152 -11.34 4.97 7.28
N ASN A 153 -12.28 5.77 7.79
CA ASN A 153 -12.32 7.21 7.59
C ASN A 153 -12.01 7.91 8.91
N TYR A 154 -11.08 8.85 8.85
CA TYR A 154 -10.73 9.72 9.97
C TYR A 154 -11.01 11.17 9.59
N ILE A 155 -11.37 11.97 10.58
CA ILE A 155 -11.37 13.42 10.49
C ILE A 155 -10.24 14.00 11.34
N PHE A 156 -9.64 15.06 10.84
CA PHE A 156 -8.69 15.87 11.59
C PHE A 156 -8.82 17.34 11.20
N ASP A 157 -8.52 18.21 12.16
CA ASP A 157 -8.46 19.65 11.92
C ASP A 157 -7.06 20.02 11.42
N ARG A 158 -7.02 20.59 10.22
CA ARG A 158 -5.78 21.04 9.58
C ARG A 158 -5.21 22.29 10.24
N ILE A 159 -6.06 23.18 10.77
CA ILE A 159 -5.66 24.46 11.35
C ILE A 159 -4.90 24.22 12.66
N CYS A 160 -5.25 23.16 13.37
CA CYS A 160 -4.73 22.86 14.70
C CYS A 160 -3.50 21.97 14.69
N ASP A 161 -3.08 21.50 13.50
CA ASP A 161 -2.06 20.46 13.30
C ASP A 161 -2.25 19.29 14.30
N SER A 162 -3.50 19.01 14.66
CA SER A 162 -3.79 18.19 15.82
C SER A 162 -3.58 16.74 15.45
N ILE A 163 -2.72 16.07 16.22
CA ILE A 163 -2.41 14.64 16.14
C ILE A 163 -3.64 13.79 16.57
N ASP A 164 -4.69 14.43 17.11
CA ASP A 164 -5.91 13.79 17.61
C ASP A 164 -6.92 13.53 16.48
N GLU A 165 -6.54 12.60 15.61
CA GLU A 165 -7.39 12.09 14.55
C GLU A 165 -8.53 11.25 15.14
N GLN A 166 -9.77 11.55 14.74
CA GLN A 166 -10.94 10.83 15.22
C GLN A 166 -11.44 9.86 14.15
N LEU A 167 -11.58 8.59 14.53
CA LEU A 167 -12.17 7.57 13.67
C LEU A 167 -13.67 7.84 13.53
N LEU A 168 -14.11 8.15 12.31
CA LEU A 168 -15.53 8.35 12.00
C LEU A 168 -16.20 7.02 11.66
N VAL A 169 -15.57 6.24 10.80
CA VAL A 169 -16.15 5.03 10.22
C VAL A 169 -15.09 3.96 10.08
N SER A 170 -15.47 2.71 10.35
CA SER A 170 -14.65 1.53 10.05
C SER A 170 -15.51 0.45 9.38
N ASN A 171 -15.28 0.23 8.09
CA ASN A 171 -15.93 -0.80 7.30
C ASN A 171 -14.99 -1.99 7.15
N ILE A 172 -15.37 -3.16 7.66
CA ILE A 172 -14.64 -4.42 7.46
C ILE A 172 -15.38 -5.23 6.41
N TYR A 173 -15.05 -4.99 5.14
CA TYR A 173 -15.69 -5.63 3.98
C TYR A 173 -15.51 -7.14 3.96
N TYR A 174 -14.33 -7.62 4.38
CA TYR A 174 -14.04 -9.04 4.48
C TYR A 174 -13.13 -9.34 5.66
N ARG A 175 -13.41 -10.42 6.39
CA ARG A 175 -12.55 -10.98 7.43
C ARG A 175 -12.72 -12.49 7.49
N GLN A 176 -11.69 -13.22 7.08
CA GLN A 176 -11.76 -14.67 6.86
C GLN A 176 -12.38 -15.44 8.04
N PRO A 177 -11.98 -15.27 9.32
CA PRO A 177 -12.61 -16.01 10.42
C PRO A 177 -14.09 -15.70 10.66
N ARG A 178 -14.60 -14.54 10.21
CA ARG A 178 -16.01 -14.14 10.33
C ARG A 178 -16.82 -14.65 9.14
N ASP A 179 -16.30 -14.44 7.93
CA ASP A 179 -17.04 -14.62 6.68
C ASP A 179 -16.85 -16.00 6.06
N ASP A 180 -15.71 -16.65 6.30
CA ASP A 180 -15.40 -18.03 5.88
C ASP A 180 -14.71 -18.81 7.02
N PRO A 181 -15.38 -19.05 8.16
CA PRO A 181 -14.76 -19.70 9.33
C PRO A 181 -14.26 -21.13 9.04
N LYS A 182 -14.89 -21.82 8.09
CA LYS A 182 -14.53 -23.20 7.69
C LYS A 182 -13.39 -23.26 6.68
N LYS A 183 -12.96 -22.12 6.12
CA LYS A 183 -11.90 -22.01 5.11
C LYS A 183 -12.24 -22.75 3.81
N GLU A 184 -13.51 -22.73 3.44
CA GLU A 184 -14.00 -23.41 2.23
C GLU A 184 -13.82 -22.54 0.98
N ASN A 185 -13.74 -21.21 1.14
CA ASN A 185 -13.68 -20.22 0.07
C ASN A 185 -12.54 -19.21 0.32
N LEU A 186 -11.36 -19.70 0.68
CA LEU A 186 -10.19 -18.86 0.86
C LEU A 186 -9.83 -18.14 -0.45
N ILE A 187 -9.63 -16.83 -0.38
CA ILE A 187 -9.31 -15.98 -1.52
C ILE A 187 -7.79 -15.92 -1.65
N PRO A 188 -7.19 -16.56 -2.66
CA PRO A 188 -5.73 -16.56 -2.81
C PRO A 188 -5.25 -15.20 -3.35
N LEU A 189 -3.98 -14.88 -3.10
CA LEU A 189 -3.38 -13.58 -3.42
C LEU A 189 -3.46 -13.21 -4.91
N ASP A 190 -3.36 -14.18 -5.81
CA ASP A 190 -3.44 -13.98 -7.26
C ASP A 190 -4.86 -13.63 -7.76
N PHE A 191 -5.90 -13.85 -6.94
CA PHE A 191 -7.26 -13.38 -7.20
C PHE A 191 -7.52 -11.99 -6.61
N ALA A 192 -6.66 -11.50 -5.73
CA ALA A 192 -6.85 -10.23 -5.03
C ALA A 192 -6.47 -9.06 -5.95
N ASN A 193 -7.47 -8.44 -6.57
CA ASN A 193 -7.31 -7.31 -7.48
C ASN A 193 -8.39 -6.25 -7.23
N GLU A 194 -8.24 -5.11 -7.93
CA GLU A 194 -9.15 -3.96 -7.80
C GLU A 194 -10.62 -4.33 -8.05
N ALA A 195 -10.90 -5.15 -9.07
CA ALA A 195 -12.27 -5.57 -9.41
C ALA A 195 -12.91 -6.37 -8.26
N LEU A 196 -12.17 -7.32 -7.68
CA LEU A 196 -12.64 -8.08 -6.52
C LEU A 196 -12.91 -7.17 -5.32
N PHE A 197 -12.01 -6.23 -5.03
CA PHE A 197 -12.19 -5.31 -3.90
C PHE A 197 -13.37 -4.36 -4.11
N SER A 198 -13.60 -3.88 -5.34
CA SER A 198 -14.80 -3.09 -5.65
C SER A 198 -16.06 -3.89 -5.41
N GLU A 199 -16.14 -5.11 -5.95
CA GLU A 199 -17.30 -5.99 -5.77
C GLU A 199 -17.58 -6.31 -4.29
N MET A 200 -16.52 -6.46 -3.47
CA MET A 200 -16.67 -6.65 -2.03
C MET A 200 -17.28 -5.43 -1.33
N ARG A 201 -16.84 -4.21 -1.70
CA ARG A 201 -17.40 -2.97 -1.15
C ARG A 201 -18.85 -2.82 -1.55
N ASP A 202 -19.15 -2.97 -2.84
CA ASP A 202 -20.49 -2.78 -3.40
C ASP A 202 -21.49 -3.71 -2.72
N ARG A 203 -21.19 -5.01 -2.66
CA ARG A 203 -22.05 -5.99 -1.96
C ARG A 203 -22.22 -5.70 -0.48
N TYR A 204 -21.20 -5.15 0.18
CA TYR A 204 -21.29 -4.79 1.60
C TYR A 204 -22.22 -3.59 1.80
N CYS A 205 -22.16 -2.59 0.91
CA CYS A 205 -23.03 -1.41 0.94
C CYS A 205 -24.46 -1.71 0.47
N GLU A 206 -24.66 -2.55 -0.54
CA GLU A 206 -25.98 -3.04 -0.97
C GLU A 206 -26.74 -3.78 0.15
N ARG A 207 -26.02 -4.40 1.09
CA ARG A 207 -26.59 -5.05 2.28
C ARG A 207 -26.91 -4.07 3.42
N GLY A 208 -26.68 -2.78 3.23
CA GLY A 208 -26.86 -1.74 4.26
C GLY A 208 -25.88 -1.84 5.43
N LEU A 209 -24.74 -2.50 5.25
CA LEU A 209 -23.73 -2.67 6.31
C LEU A 209 -22.65 -1.59 6.27
N CYS A 210 -22.59 -0.86 5.16
CA CYS A 210 -21.64 0.20 4.88
C CYS A 210 -22.03 1.40 5.74
N GLN A 211 -21.15 1.71 6.68
CA GLN A 211 -21.25 2.93 7.45
C GLN A 211 -20.80 4.07 6.55
N GLU A 212 -21.64 5.09 6.48
CA GLU A 212 -21.30 6.37 5.88
C GLU A 212 -20.92 7.35 6.99
N VAL A 213 -20.19 8.39 6.63
CA VAL A 213 -19.85 9.45 7.58
C VAL A 213 -21.14 10.18 7.96
N ASP A 214 -21.47 10.18 9.25
CA ASP A 214 -22.57 10.99 9.79
C ASP A 214 -22.10 12.44 9.96
N TRP A 215 -22.58 13.31 9.08
CA TRP A 215 -22.21 14.72 9.06
C TRP A 215 -22.69 15.49 10.28
N GLU A 216 -23.78 15.07 10.94
CA GLU A 216 -24.22 15.73 12.17
C GLU A 216 -23.24 15.45 13.31
N VAL A 217 -22.74 14.21 13.41
CA VAL A 217 -21.71 13.82 14.39
C VAL A 217 -20.41 14.60 14.15
N VAL A 218 -19.99 14.75 12.89
CA VAL A 218 -18.81 15.57 12.52
C VAL A 218 -18.98 17.01 13.02
N GLN A 219 -20.15 17.63 12.78
CA GLN A 219 -20.44 18.99 13.23
C GLN A 219 -20.47 19.12 14.76
N GLU A 220 -20.96 18.11 15.47
CA GLU A 220 -20.94 18.08 16.94
C GLU A 220 -19.53 17.95 17.51
N LEU A 221 -18.70 17.07 16.94
CA LEU A 221 -17.31 16.89 17.34
C LEU A 221 -16.53 18.19 17.16
N ARG A 222 -16.81 18.93 16.08
CA ARG A 222 -16.27 20.28 15.88
C ARG A 222 -16.62 21.22 17.02
N ASN A 223 -17.90 21.32 17.36
CA ASN A 223 -18.37 22.25 18.38
C ASN A 223 -17.88 21.89 19.80
N LYS A 224 -17.45 20.65 20.03
CA LYS A 224 -17.01 20.14 21.34
C LYS A 224 -15.49 20.09 21.54
N GLY A 225 -14.67 20.07 20.48
CA GLY A 225 -13.29 19.57 20.60
C GLY A 225 -12.17 20.24 19.81
N PHE A 226 -12.43 20.98 18.74
CA PHE A 226 -11.36 21.70 18.03
C PHE A 226 -11.24 23.13 18.57
N ASN A 227 -10.86 23.24 19.84
CA ASN A 227 -10.65 24.52 20.51
C ASN A 227 -9.18 24.91 20.30
N CYS A 228 -8.88 25.40 19.13
CA CYS A 228 -7.54 25.80 18.75
C CYS A 228 -7.44 27.25 19.14
N GLU A 229 -6.81 27.51 20.29
CA GLU A 229 -6.38 28.87 20.59
C GLU A 229 -5.53 29.30 19.39
N GLU A 230 -6.03 30.25 18.61
CA GLU A 230 -5.21 31.01 17.67
C GLU A 230 -4.06 31.57 18.50
N THR A 231 -2.89 30.95 18.41
CA THR A 231 -1.68 31.64 18.81
C THR A 231 -1.46 32.70 17.74
N ASP A 232 -2.07 33.86 17.95
CA ASP A 232 -1.71 35.11 17.31
C ASP A 232 -0.18 35.28 17.45
N GLU A 233 0.49 35.28 16.30
CA GLU A 233 1.85 35.79 15.97
C GLU A 233 2.95 35.78 17.05
#